data_AF-A0A6L3XB74-F1
#
_entry.id   AF-A0A6L3XB74-F1
#
_cell.length_a   1.000
_cell.length_b   1.000
_cell.length_c   1.000
_cell.angle_alpha   90.00
_cell.angle_beta   90.00
_cell.angle_gamma   90.00
#
_symmetry.space_group_name_H-M   'P 1'
#
loop_
_entity.id
_entity.type
_entity.pdbx_description
1 polymer ?
#
loop_
_entity_poly.entity_id
_entity_poly.type
_entity_poly.pdbx_seq_one_letter_code
_entity_poly.pdbx_strand_id
1 'polypeptide(L)' 'MRYCVYLLFFICVLPAPLVWAAPAQQSFSDWQVTCNNQNFCVARNTGEHRGLVMTLS' A
#
# COMPACT_ATOMS: atom_id res chain seq x y z
N MET A 1 33.84 1.42 16.76
CA MET A 1 33.20 0.36 15.95
C MET A 1 31.93 -0.20 16.59
N ARG A 2 31.96 -0.68 17.85
CA ARG A 2 30.79 -1.28 18.53
C ARG A 2 29.59 -0.32 18.69
N TYR A 3 29.83 0.96 18.98
CA TYR A 3 28.77 1.98 19.05
C TYR A 3 28.11 2.28 17.70
N CYS A 4 28.87 2.29 16.60
CA CYS A 4 28.31 2.49 15.26
C CYS A 4 27.32 1.38 14.89
N VAL A 5 27.58 0.14 15.29
CA VAL A 5 26.68 -0.99 15.03
C VAL A 5 25.37 -0.84 15.79
N TYR A 6 25.41 -0.45 17.07
CA TYR A 6 24.19 -0.18 17.82
C TYR A 6 23.42 1.00 17.21
N LEU A 7 24.10 2.07 16.84
CA LEU A 7 23.48 3.26 16.28
C LEU A 7 22.80 2.94 14.93
N LEU A 8 23.43 2.13 14.08
CA LEU A 8 22.82 1.60 12.85
C LEU A 8 21.61 0.72 13.14
N PHE A 9 21.70 -0.17 14.12
CA PHE A 9 20.57 -1.04 14.52
C PHE A 9 19.37 -0.22 14.98
N PHE A 10 19.57 0.80 15.81
CA PHE A 10 18.51 1.71 16.25
C PHE A 10 17.89 2.46 15.04
N ILE A 11 18.70 2.99 14.13
CA ILE A 11 18.19 3.71 12.95
C ILE A 11 17.39 2.81 12.00
N CYS A 12 17.77 1.54 11.81
CA CYS A 12 17.08 0.64 10.90
C CYS A 12 15.82 0.00 11.49
N VAL A 13 15.82 -0.30 12.79
CA VAL A 13 14.74 -1.07 13.43
C VAL A 13 13.59 -0.17 13.93
N LEU A 14 13.89 1.04 14.41
CA LEU A 14 12.83 1.95 14.89
C LEU A 14 11.81 2.41 13.84
N PRO A 15 12.15 2.65 12.57
CA PRO A 15 11.17 3.10 11.57
C PRO A 15 10.36 1.96 10.95
N ALA A 16 10.72 0.69 11.15
CA ALA A 16 10.02 -0.45 10.56
C ALA A 16 8.49 -0.48 10.81
N PRO A 17 7.97 -0.21 12.03
CA PRO A 17 6.52 -0.18 12.26
C PRO A 17 5.80 1.04 11.66
N LEU A 18 6.53 2.08 11.26
CA LEU A 18 5.96 3.28 10.61
C LEU A 18 5.75 3.09 9.10
N VAL A 19 6.28 2.01 8.53
CA VAL A 19 6.12 1.69 7.11
C VAL A 19 4.92 0.77 6.94
N TRP A 20 3.75 1.36 6.72
CA TRP A 20 2.66 0.63 6.08
C TRP A 20 2.88 0.62 4.57
N ALA A 21 2.85 -0.58 3.99
CA ALA A 21 2.79 -0.70 2.54
C ALA A 21 1.49 -0.03 2.08
N ALA A 22 1.62 0.99 1.23
CA ALA A 22 0.47 1.53 0.54
C ALA A 22 -0.22 0.39 -0.22
N PRO A 23 -1.57 0.36 -0.29
CA PRO A 23 -2.27 -0.62 -1.10
C PRO A 23 -1.77 -0.55 -2.54
N ALA A 24 -1.64 -1.71 -3.19
CA ALA A 24 -1.27 -1.75 -4.60
C ALA A 24 -2.39 -1.11 -5.41
N GLN A 25 -2.08 -0.04 -6.14
CA GLN A 25 -3.05 0.72 -6.92
C GLN A 25 -2.64 0.75 -8.38
N GLN A 26 -3.59 0.44 -9.26
CA GLN A 26 -3.42 0.52 -10.70
C GLN A 26 -4.54 1.38 -11.27
N SER A 27 -4.18 2.42 -12.03
CA SER A 27 -5.14 3.25 -12.74
C SER A 27 -5.29 2.79 -14.18
N PHE A 28 -6.54 2.70 -14.63
CA PHE A 28 -6.94 2.56 -16.02
C PHE A 28 -7.69 3.84 -16.45
N SER A 29 -8.04 3.96 -17.74
CA SER A 29 -8.71 5.14 -18.29
C SER A 29 -9.99 5.50 -17.55
N ASP A 30 -10.81 4.50 -17.24
CA ASP A 30 -12.17 4.68 -16.71
C ASP A 30 -12.36 4.11 -15.29
N TRP A 31 -11.33 3.48 -14.74
CA TRP A 31 -11.41 2.80 -13.45
C TRP A 31 -10.05 2.67 -12.76
N GLN A 32 -10.09 2.47 -11.44
CA GLN A 32 -8.93 2.28 -10.58
C GLN A 32 -9.11 0.99 -9.78
N VAL A 33 -8.08 0.15 -9.76
CA VAL A 33 -8.01 -1.04 -8.91
C VAL A 33 -7.16 -0.73 -7.70
N THR A 34 -7.68 -1.05 -6.51
CA THR A 34 -6.95 -0.95 -5.24
C THR A 34 -6.98 -2.30 -4.55
N CYS A 35 -5.80 -2.85 -4.23
CA CYS A 35 -5.66 -4.12 -3.53
C CYS A 35 -5.00 -3.91 -2.16
N ASN A 36 -5.54 -4.55 -1.12
CA ASN A 36 -4.93 -4.55 0.20
C ASN A 36 -3.92 -5.71 0.36
N ASN A 37 -3.24 -5.74 1.51
CA ASN A 37 -2.30 -6.80 1.89
C ASN A 37 -2.97 -8.11 2.36
N GLN A 38 -4.30 -8.18 2.37
CA GLN A 38 -5.07 -9.42 2.54
C GLN A 38 -5.57 -9.99 1.19
N ASN A 39 -5.01 -9.53 0.06
CA ASN A 39 -5.41 -9.89 -1.31
C ASN A 39 -6.85 -9.49 -1.70
N PHE A 40 -7.50 -8.61 -0.93
CA PHE A 40 -8.79 -8.06 -1.29
C PHE A 40 -8.61 -6.89 -2.26
N CYS A 41 -9.20 -7.00 -3.45
CA CYS A 41 -9.10 -6.01 -4.51
C CYS A 41 -10.46 -5.39 -4.84
N VAL A 42 -10.47 -4.07 -4.98
CA VAL A 42 -11.66 -3.27 -5.29
C VAL A 42 -11.39 -2.47 -6.55
N ALA A 43 -12.24 -2.63 -7.56
CA ALA A 43 -12.24 -1.80 -8.76
C ALA A 43 -13.32 -0.72 -8.64
N ARG A 44 -12.94 0.55 -8.79
CA ARG A 44 -13.84 1.70 -8.80
C ARG A 44 -13.78 2.42 -10.13
N ASN A 45 -14.91 2.89 -10.63
CA ASN A 45 -14.92 3.77 -11.80
C ASN A 45 -14.31 5.14 -11.41
N THR A 46 -13.45 5.72 -12.24
CA THR A 46 -12.80 7.03 -11.97
C THR A 46 -13.57 8.21 -12.57
N GLY A 47 -14.56 7.95 -13.43
CA GLY A 47 -15.46 8.93 -14.03
C GLY A 47 -16.64 9.35 -13.15
N GLU A 48 -17.68 9.92 -13.77
CA GLU A 48 -18.86 10.55 -13.14
C GLU A 48 -19.50 9.72 -12.02
N HIS A 49 -19.50 8.39 -12.14
CA HIS A 49 -20.25 7.54 -11.22
C HIS A 49 -19.47 7.06 -9.99
N ARG A 50 -18.14 7.23 -9.91
CA ARG A 50 -17.25 6.80 -8.78
C ARG A 50 -17.59 5.43 -8.16
N GLY A 51 -18.30 4.60 -8.91
CA GLY A 51 -19.04 3.46 -8.40
C GLY A 51 -18.13 2.24 -8.30
N LEU A 52 -18.49 1.33 -7.42
CA LEU A 52 -17.86 0.02 -7.36
C LEU A 52 -18.18 -0.76 -8.65
N VAL A 53 -17.15 -1.09 -9.42
CA VAL A 53 -17.29 -1.89 -10.65
C VAL A 53 -17.27 -3.37 -10.32
N MET A 54 -16.31 -3.80 -9.49
CA MET A 54 -16.15 -5.19 -9.07
C MET A 54 -15.31 -5.32 -7.80
N THR A 55 -15.50 -6.42 -7.08
CA THR A 55 -14.68 -6.85 -5.94
C THR A 55 -14.16 -8.25 -6.18
N LEU A 56 -12.89 -8.47 -5.87
CA LEU A 56 -12.25 -9.79 -5.87
C LEU A 56 -11.75 -10.08 -4.46
N SER A 57 -12.13 -11.26 -3.95
CA SER A 57 -11.77 -11.78 -2.63
C SER A 57 -10.92 -13.03 -2.76
#